data_AF-A0A8K0DCL1-F1
#
_entry.id   AF-A0A8K0DCL1-F1
#
_cell.length_a   1.000
_cell.length_b   1.000
_cell.length_c   1.000
_cell.angle_alpha   90.00
_cell.angle_beta   90.00
_cell.angle_gamma   90.00
#
_symmetry.space_group_name_H-M   'P 1'
#
loop_
_entity.id
_entity.type
_entity.pdbx_description
1 polymer ?
#
loop_
_entity_poly.entity_id
_entity_poly.type
_entity_poly.pdbx_seq_one_letter_code
_entity_poly.pdbx_strand_id
1 'polypeptide(L)'
;QYYYTQIRHGFVFLFLTLQLAFYCVPTNYIASEALAISDGVYFSNWYSHYFPSLKTPSLLMIQNSQVEIAIKAGGLITINSQTLVS
;
A
#
# COMPACT_ATOMS: atom_id res chain seq x y z
N GLN A 1 21.53 -20.38 31.69
CA GLN A 1 21.80 -19.21 30.82
C GLN A 1 21.11 -19.30 29.46
N TYR A 2 21.36 -20.35 28.65
CA TYR A 2 20.93 -20.42 27.23
C TYR A 2 19.42 -20.38 27.00
N TYR A 3 18.62 -21.03 27.84
CA TYR A 3 17.15 -21.08 27.70
C TYR A 3 16.49 -19.70 27.77
N TYR A 4 16.93 -18.86 28.73
CA TYR A 4 16.42 -17.48 28.88
C TYR A 4 16.78 -16.59 27.69
N THR A 5 17.96 -16.80 27.08
CA THR A 5 18.37 -16.03 25.90
C THR A 5 17.51 -16.40 24.69
N GLN A 6 17.17 -17.67 24.51
CA GLN A 6 16.28 -18.13 23.42
C GLN A 6 14.86 -17.56 23.54
N ILE A 7 14.28 -17.58 24.76
CA ILE A 7 12.95 -16.98 25.00
C ILE A 7 12.95 -15.48 24.68
N ARG A 8 14.01 -14.75 25.07
CA ARG A 8 14.13 -13.32 24.81
C ARG A 8 14.14 -13.03 23.30
N HIS A 9 14.91 -13.78 22.51
CA HIS A 9 14.94 -13.59 21.06
C HIS A 9 13.60 -13.94 20.41
N GLY A 10 12.93 -14.99 20.87
CA GLY A 10 11.58 -15.35 20.39
C GLY A 10 10.57 -14.23 20.62
N PHE A 11 10.59 -13.59 21.79
CA PHE A 11 9.68 -12.48 22.11
C PHE A 11 9.96 -11.23 21.25
N VAL A 12 11.23 -10.90 21.03
CA VAL A 12 11.62 -9.77 20.17
C VAL A 12 11.19 -10.01 18.72
N PHE A 13 11.37 -11.23 18.20
CA PHE A 13 10.93 -11.58 16.85
C PHE A 13 9.41 -11.45 16.69
N LEU A 14 8.65 -11.95 17.68
CA LEU A 14 7.19 -11.87 17.68
C LEU A 14 6.70 -10.41 17.74
N PHE A 15 7.35 -9.57 18.52
CA PHE A 15 7.02 -8.15 18.60
C PHE A 15 7.31 -7.41 17.28
N LEU A 16 8.43 -7.72 16.62
CA LEU A 16 8.81 -7.12 15.34
C LEU A 16 7.86 -7.52 14.21
N THR A 17 7.49 -8.80 14.11
CA THR A 17 6.53 -9.26 13.08
C THR A 17 5.15 -8.66 13.29
N LEU A 18 4.72 -8.52 14.54
CA LEU A 18 3.47 -7.84 14.89
C LEU A 18 3.51 -6.35 14.51
N GLN A 19 4.59 -5.63 14.81
CA GLN A 19 4.76 -4.24 14.36
C GLN A 19 4.72 -4.12 12.83
N LEU A 20 5.43 -4.98 12.11
CA LEU A 20 5.41 -5.01 10.63
C LEU A 20 4.01 -5.27 10.09
N ALA A 21 3.24 -6.18 10.70
CA ALA A 21 1.86 -6.44 10.34
C ALA A 21 0.97 -5.19 10.52
N PHE A 22 1.13 -4.47 11.65
CA PHE A 22 0.40 -3.22 11.90
C PHE A 22 0.67 -2.12 10.87
N TYR A 23 1.89 -2.03 10.33
CA TYR A 23 2.19 -1.08 9.25
C TYR A 23 1.67 -1.55 7.89
N CYS A 24 1.80 -2.85 7.62
CA CYS A 24 1.54 -3.42 6.32
C CYS A 24 0.03 -3.50 5.99
N VAL A 25 -0.80 -3.94 6.95
CA VAL A 25 -2.26 -4.10 6.74
C VAL A 25 -2.95 -2.81 6.27
N PRO A 26 -2.86 -1.67 6.99
CA PRO A 26 -3.52 -0.44 6.54
C PRO A 26 -2.92 0.11 5.25
N THR A 27 -1.63 -0.09 5.02
CA THR A 27 -0.95 0.33 3.79
C THR A 27 -1.53 -0.39 2.57
N ASN A 28 -1.67 -1.71 2.64
CA ASN A 28 -2.28 -2.48 1.55
C ASN A 28 -3.76 -2.11 1.37
N TYR A 29 -4.48 -1.89 2.47
CA TYR A 29 -5.88 -1.46 2.41
C TYR A 29 -6.00 -0.13 1.66
N ILE A 30 -5.26 0.89 2.07
CA ILE A 30 -5.24 2.21 1.41
C ILE A 30 -4.82 2.10 -0.06
N ALA A 31 -3.80 1.29 -0.37
CA ALA A 31 -3.36 1.07 -1.74
C ALA A 31 -4.47 0.45 -2.60
N SER A 32 -5.19 -0.55 -2.07
CA SER A 32 -6.30 -1.21 -2.77
C SER A 32 -7.50 -0.27 -2.99
N GLU A 33 -7.85 0.52 -1.98
CA GLU A 33 -8.95 1.50 -2.07
C GLU A 33 -8.61 2.63 -3.05
N ALA A 34 -7.36 3.09 -3.08
CA ALA A 34 -6.92 4.10 -4.04
C ALA A 34 -7.00 3.61 -5.50
N LEU A 35 -6.70 2.33 -5.74
CA LEU A 35 -6.92 1.69 -7.05
C LEU A 35 -8.41 1.63 -7.40
N ALA A 36 -9.27 1.22 -6.45
CA ALA A 36 -10.71 1.14 -6.66
C ALA A 36 -11.35 2.50 -6.99
N ILE A 37 -10.88 3.59 -6.37
CA ILE A 37 -11.31 4.95 -6.71
C ILE A 37 -10.93 5.30 -8.15
N SER A 38 -9.70 4.97 -8.57
CA SER A 38 -9.24 5.25 -9.93
C SER A 38 -10.01 4.44 -10.97
N ASP A 39 -10.29 3.17 -10.69
CA ASP A 39 -11.15 2.33 -11.54
C ASP A 39 -12.55 2.94 -11.66
N GLY A 40 -13.13 3.42 -10.56
CA GLY A 40 -14.41 4.14 -10.57
C GLY A 40 -14.38 5.40 -11.45
N VAL A 41 -13.28 6.16 -11.42
CA VAL A 41 -13.07 7.31 -12.31
C VAL A 41 -12.90 6.85 -13.76
N TYR A 42 -12.18 5.76 -14.03
CA TYR A 42 -12.01 5.21 -15.38
C TYR A 42 -13.34 4.78 -16.01
N PHE A 43 -14.19 4.10 -15.24
CA PHE A 43 -15.52 3.68 -15.66
C PHE A 43 -16.56 4.81 -15.65
N SER A 44 -16.23 5.95 -15.03
CA SER A 44 -17.07 7.13 -15.14
C SER A 44 -17.07 7.66 -16.59
N ASN A 45 -18.14 8.35 -16.99
CA ASN A 45 -18.25 8.92 -18.33
C ASN A 45 -17.40 10.20 -18.49
N TRP A 46 -16.15 10.18 -18.02
CA TRP A 46 -15.23 11.32 -18.03
C TRP A 46 -14.86 11.75 -19.46
N TYR A 47 -14.85 10.81 -20.42
CA TYR A 47 -14.60 11.07 -21.84
C TYR A 47 -15.72 11.89 -22.49
N SER A 48 -16.95 11.74 -22.01
CA SER A 48 -18.14 12.42 -22.54
C SER A 48 -18.42 13.75 -21.84
N HIS A 49 -17.64 14.12 -20.81
CA HIS A 49 -17.77 15.43 -20.20
C HIS A 49 -17.33 16.52 -21.18
N TYR A 50 -18.25 17.42 -21.48
CA TYR A 50 -18.03 18.56 -22.38
C TYR A 50 -16.99 19.56 -21.84
N PHE A 51 -16.72 19.52 -20.53
CA PHE A 51 -15.79 20.42 -19.85
C PHE A 51 -14.35 19.86 -19.81
N PRO A 52 -13.39 20.52 -20.48
CA PRO A 52 -11.97 20.11 -20.46
C PRO A 52 -11.35 20.13 -19.05
N SER A 53 -11.94 20.91 -18.14
CA SER A 53 -11.52 21.04 -16.74
C SER A 53 -11.67 19.77 -15.92
N LEU A 54 -12.54 18.84 -16.32
CA LEU A 54 -12.73 17.55 -15.63
C LEU A 54 -11.93 16.42 -16.29
N LYS A 55 -11.66 16.53 -17.59
CA LYS A 55 -10.92 15.52 -18.37
C LYS A 55 -9.43 15.42 -18.00
N THR A 56 -8.80 16.56 -17.73
CA THR A 56 -7.39 16.64 -17.35
C THR A 56 -7.11 16.00 -15.97
N PRO A 57 -7.85 16.36 -14.90
CA PRO A 57 -7.65 15.73 -13.59
C PRO A 57 -8.05 14.26 -13.56
N SER A 58 -9.08 13.83 -14.31
CA SER A 58 -9.44 12.40 -14.38
C SER A 58 -8.34 11.57 -15.03
N LEU A 59 -7.75 12.05 -16.13
CA LEU A 59 -6.62 11.38 -16.78
C LEU A 59 -5.40 11.32 -15.86
N LEU A 60 -5.12 12.41 -15.13
CA LEU A 60 -4.04 12.43 -14.15
C LEU A 60 -4.29 11.44 -13.01
N MET A 61 -5.51 11.33 -12.47
CA MET A 61 -5.84 10.32 -11.46
C MET A 61 -5.58 8.90 -11.97
N ILE A 62 -6.02 8.59 -13.19
CA ILE A 62 -5.83 7.28 -13.83
C ILE A 62 -4.34 6.98 -14.08
N GLN A 63 -3.56 7.98 -14.48
CA GLN A 63 -2.11 7.82 -14.67
C GLN A 63 -1.37 7.63 -13.34
N ASN A 64 -1.75 8.38 -12.30
CA ASN A 64 -1.11 8.28 -10.98
C ASN A 64 -1.46 6.98 -10.26
N SER A 65 -2.65 6.40 -10.48
CA SER A 65 -3.01 5.11 -9.87
C SER A 65 -2.29 3.91 -10.48
N GLN A 66 -1.76 4.03 -11.70
CA GLN A 66 -0.92 3.00 -12.31
C GLN A 66 0.46 2.89 -11.65
N VAL A 67 0.86 3.91 -10.89
CA VAL A 67 2.04 3.84 -10.03
C VAL A 67 1.65 3.09 -8.76
N GLU A 68 2.33 1.98 -8.51
CA GLU A 68 2.12 1.17 -7.31
C GLU A 68 2.27 2.05 -6.06
N ILE A 69 1.18 2.20 -5.29
CA ILE A 69 1.20 2.89 -4.00
C ILE A 69 1.90 1.95 -3.01
N ALA A 70 3.22 2.06 -3.02
CA ALA A 70 4.13 1.28 -2.22
C ALA A 70 4.75 2.18 -1.15
N ILE A 71 4.43 1.96 0.12
CA ILE A 71 5.19 2.60 1.21
C ILE A 71 6.55 1.91 1.26
N LYS A 72 7.60 2.62 0.84
CA LYS A 72 8.97 2.08 0.81
C LYS A 72 9.68 2.37 2.13
N ALA A 73 10.11 1.34 2.85
CA ALA A 73 11.07 1.48 3.94
C ALA A 73 12.41 1.98 3.37
N GLY A 74 12.77 3.23 3.70
CA GLY A 74 14.02 3.86 3.25
C GLY A 74 14.17 3.99 1.73
N GLY A 75 13.09 3.87 0.95
CA GLY A 75 13.14 3.87 -0.51
C GLY A 75 13.60 2.55 -1.15
N LEU A 76 13.97 1.54 -0.35
CA LEU A 76 14.58 0.30 -0.82
C LEU A 76 13.64 -0.90 -0.78
N ILE A 77 12.75 -0.98 0.22
CA ILE A 77 11.87 -2.14 0.42
C ILE A 77 10.42 -1.66 0.42
N THR A 78 9.64 -2.10 -0.56
CA THR A 78 8.19 -1.88 -0.56
C THR A 78 7.56 -2.69 0.56
N ILE A 79 7.01 -2.02 1.59
CA ILE A 79 6.28 -2.67 2.67
C ILE A 79 4.91 -3.09 2.12
N ASN A 80 4.84 -4.30 1.58
CA ASN A 80 3.59 -4.92 1.13
C ASN A 80 3.34 -6.23 1.88
N SER A 81 2.15 -6.81 1.71
CA SER A 81 1.80 -8.05 2.41
C SER A 81 2.73 -9.20 2.01
N GLN A 82 3.38 -9.14 0.84
CA GLN A 82 4.35 -10.14 0.39
C GLN A 82 5.69 -10.07 1.17
N THR A 83 6.07 -8.88 1.62
CA THR A 83 7.27 -8.67 2.46
C THR A 83 7.08 -9.20 3.87
N LEU A 84 5.83 -9.32 4.35
CA LEU A 84 5.54 -9.93 5.65
C LEU A 84 5.71 -11.46 5.63
N VAL A 85 5.46 -12.10 4.49
CA VAL A 85 5.54 -13.58 4.32
C VAL A 85 6.91 -14.06 3.86
N SER A 86 7.76 -13.15 3.37
CA SER A 86 9.15 -13.43 2.97
C SER A 86 10.09 -13.40 4.17
#